data_AF-A0A8T9Q0Z1-F1
#
_entry.id   AF-A0A8T9Q0Z1-F1
#
_cell.length_a   1.000
_cell.length_b   1.000
_cell.length_c   1.000
_cell.angle_alpha   90.00
_cell.angle_beta   90.00
_cell.angle_gamma   90.00
#
_symmetry.space_group_name_H-M   'P 1'
#
loop_
_entity.id
_entity.type
_entity.pdbx_description
1 polymer ?
#
loop_
_entity_poly.entity_id
_entity_poly.type
_entity_poly.pdbx_seq_one_letter_code
_entity_poly.pdbx_strand_id
1 'polypeptide(L)'
;MFFIISKSLPYLLDPVIWLLVLLVGALLSGRRPARQRGLVLAALVLLFIGTNGGLVNEAALAWELPPVRLRTIAPTTRACCSPA
;
A
#
# COMPACT_ATOMS: atom_id res chain seq x y z
N MET A 1 13.38 -15.20 11.98
CA MET A 1 13.75 -13.96 11.26
C MET A 1 12.68 -13.56 10.23
N PHE A 2 12.37 -14.40 9.24
CA PHE A 2 11.27 -14.13 8.26
C PHE A 2 9.91 -13.87 8.92
N PHE A 3 9.55 -14.64 9.95
CA PHE A 3 8.28 -14.47 10.67
C PHE A 3 8.10 -13.07 11.29
N ILE A 4 9.17 -12.50 11.87
CA ILE A 4 9.11 -11.17 12.49
C ILE A 4 8.94 -10.12 11.40
N ILE A 5 9.76 -10.17 10.35
CA ILE A 5 9.69 -9.24 9.21
C ILE A 5 8.33 -9.32 8.54
N SER A 6 7.85 -10.51 8.19
CA SER A 6 6.55 -10.71 7.56
C SER A 6 5.38 -10.15 8.39
N LYS A 7 5.48 -10.18 9.72
CA LYS A 7 4.45 -9.65 10.61
C LYS A 7 4.57 -8.15 10.85
N SER A 8 5.78 -7.57 10.82
CA SER A 8 5.98 -6.13 11.00
C SER A 8 5.84 -5.34 9.69
N LEU A 9 6.12 -5.97 8.56
CA LEU A 9 6.11 -5.35 7.23
C LEU A 9 4.78 -4.66 6.87
N PRO A 10 3.59 -5.23 7.18
CA PRO A 10 2.32 -4.54 6.92
C PRO A 10 2.22 -3.20 7.65
N TYR A 11 2.64 -3.13 8.92
CA TYR A 11 2.65 -1.88 9.67
C TYR A 11 3.69 -0.90 9.11
N LEU A 12 4.84 -1.41 8.65
CA LEU A 12 5.88 -0.56 8.08
C LEU A 12 5.52 -0.01 6.70
N LEU A 13 4.61 -0.65 5.96
CA LEU A 13 4.10 -0.19 4.67
C LEU A 13 2.83 0.66 4.78
N ASP A 14 2.22 0.72 5.97
CA ASP A 14 1.00 1.49 6.17
C ASP A 14 1.30 3.00 6.01
N PRO A 15 0.72 3.67 4.99
CA PRO A 15 0.98 5.08 4.75
C PRO A 15 0.56 5.97 5.93
N VAL A 16 -0.37 5.53 6.77
CA VAL A 16 -0.81 6.28 7.97
C VAL A 16 0.32 6.39 8.99
N ILE A 17 1.12 5.34 9.18
CA ILE A 17 2.24 5.35 10.12
C ILE A 17 3.29 6.37 9.67
N TRP A 18 3.63 6.38 8.37
CA TRP A 18 4.58 7.35 7.82
C TRP A 18 4.05 8.78 7.86
N LEU A 19 2.75 8.98 7.60
CA LEU A 19 2.11 10.27 7.72
C LEU A 19 2.24 10.82 9.15
N LEU A 20 1.95 9.99 10.16
CA LEU A 20 2.11 10.35 11.57
C LEU A 20 3.57 10.68 11.91
N VAL A 21 4.53 9.87 11.48
CA VAL A 21 5.97 10.11 11.71
C VAL A 21 6.42 11.43 11.08
N LEU A 22 5.99 11.75 9.85
CA LEU A 22 6.32 13.00 9.18
C LEU A 22 5.71 14.21 9.89
N LEU A 23 4.44 14.12 10.30
CA LEU A 23 3.75 15.20 11.01
C LEU A 23 4.35 15.43 12.41
N VAL A 24 4.60 14.37 13.19
CA VAL A 24 5.30 14.48 14.48
C VAL A 24 6.70 15.06 14.28
N GLY A 25 7.45 14.60 13.26
CA GLY A 25 8.75 15.16 12.93
C GLY A 25 8.69 16.64 12.57
N ALA A 26 7.62 17.08 11.89
CA ALA A 26 7.39 18.49 11.56
C ALA A 26 7.11 19.32 12.82
N LEU A 27 6.28 18.82 13.74
CA LEU A 27 6.00 19.46 15.03
C LEU A 27 7.26 19.60 15.90
N LEU A 28 8.10 18.57 15.92
CA LEU A 28 9.37 18.57 16.65
C LEU A 28 10.47 19.41 15.97
N SER A 29 10.24 19.92 14.75
CA SER A 29 11.24 20.69 14.00
C SER A 29 11.36 22.16 14.44
N GLY A 30 10.79 22.54 15.59
CA GLY A 30 10.45 23.91 16.05
C GLY A 30 11.36 25.10 15.73
N ARG A 31 12.68 24.94 15.51
CA ARG A 31 13.60 26.05 15.14
C ARG A 31 14.14 25.99 13.71
N ARG A 32 13.73 25.01 12.89
CA ARG A 32 14.23 24.79 11.53
C ARG A 32 13.09 24.87 10.51
N PRO A 33 12.66 26.07 10.11
CA PRO A 33 11.49 26.25 9.25
C PRO A 33 11.62 25.56 7.89
N ALA A 34 12.83 25.49 7.32
CA ALA A 34 13.09 24.76 6.08
C ALA A 34 12.82 23.26 6.21
N ARG A 35 13.26 22.63 7.32
CA ARG A 35 13.02 21.21 7.61
C ARG A 35 11.54 20.94 7.84
N GLN A 36 10.87 21.80 8.60
CA GLN A 36 9.43 21.68 8.85
C GLN A 36 8.65 21.72 7.54
N ARG A 37 8.94 22.68 6.65
CA ARG A 37 8.31 22.76 5.33
C ARG A 37 8.54 21.50 4.50
N GLY A 38 9.76 20.98 4.48
CA GLY A 38 10.08 19.73 3.80
C GLY A 38 9.27 18.53 4.32
N LEU A 39 9.12 18.41 5.64
CA LEU A 39 8.34 17.33 6.27
C LEU A 39 6.83 17.47 6.01
N VAL A 40 6.30 18.69 6.05
CA VAL A 40 4.90 18.96 5.72
C VAL A 40 4.63 18.69 4.24
N LEU A 41 5.53 19.11 3.33
CA LEU A 41 5.41 18.81 1.91
C LEU A 41 5.47 17.30 1.66
N ALA A 42 6.39 16.58 2.30
CA ALA A 42 6.45 15.12 2.21
C ALA A 42 5.16 14.47 2.72
N ALA A 43 4.60 14.94 3.83
CA ALA A 43 3.33 14.46 4.37
C ALA A 43 2.17 14.71 3.39
N LEU A 44 2.12 15.89 2.77
CA LEU A 44 1.10 16.24 1.78
C LEU A 44 1.22 15.38 0.51
N VAL A 45 2.44 15.15 0.02
CA VAL A 45 2.70 14.28 -1.13
C VAL A 45 2.29 12.85 -0.81
N LEU A 46 2.68 12.33 0.36
CA LEU A 46 2.31 10.99 0.81
C LEU A 46 0.79 10.84 0.94
N LEU A 47 0.12 11.83 1.52
CA LEU A 47 -1.34 11.86 1.62
C LEU A 47 -1.98 11.87 0.25
N PHE A 48 -1.51 12.74 -0.66
CA PHE A 48 -2.04 12.85 -2.01
C PHE A 48 -1.90 11.53 -2.78
N ILE A 49 -0.71 10.92 -2.78
CA ILE A 49 -0.49 9.66 -3.49
C ILE A 49 -1.26 8.51 -2.84
N GLY A 50 -1.20 8.40 -1.51
CA GLY A 50 -1.80 7.28 -0.76
C GLY A 50 -3.33 7.30 -0.73
N THR A 51 -3.96 8.48 -0.82
CA THR A 51 -5.44 8.60 -0.85
C THR A 51 -6.00 8.71 -2.26
N ASN A 52 -5.16 8.94 -3.27
CA ASN A 52 -5.59 8.94 -4.66
C ASN A 52 -5.75 7.51 -5.16
N GLY A 53 -7.00 7.03 -5.14
CA GLY A 53 -7.33 5.68 -5.58
C GLY A 53 -6.88 5.36 -7.01
N GLY A 54 -6.78 6.36 -7.90
CA GLY A 54 -6.25 6.16 -9.26
C GLY A 54 -4.76 5.83 -9.26
N LEU A 55 -3.93 6.60 -8.54
CA LEU A 55 -2.50 6.33 -8.43
C LEU A 55 -2.21 4.99 -7.75
N VAL A 56 -2.97 4.68 -6.69
CA VAL A 56 -2.85 3.40 -5.99
C VAL A 56 -3.28 2.24 -6.90
N ASN A 57 -4.35 2.42 -7.68
CA ASN A 57 -4.81 1.42 -8.64
C ASN A 57 -3.77 1.15 -9.73
N GLU A 58 -3.16 2.18 -10.32
CA GLU A 58 -2.10 1.99 -11.32
C GLU A 58 -0.87 1.29 -10.72
N ALA A 59 -0.50 1.63 -9.48
CA ALA A 59 0.57 0.93 -8.77
C ALA A 59 0.23 -0.55 -8.52
N ALA A 60 -1.03 -0.87 -8.18
CA ALA A 60 -1.51 -2.23 -8.03
C ALA A 60 -1.51 -2.98 -9.37
N LEU A 61 -2.02 -2.37 -10.44
CA LEU A 61 -2.01 -2.94 -11.79
C LEU A 61 -0.59 -3.25 -12.30
N ALA A 62 0.39 -2.41 -11.95
CA ALA A 62 1.79 -2.67 -12.28
C ALA A 62 2.37 -3.90 -11.55
N TRP A 63 1.77 -4.30 -10.43
CA TRP A 63 2.14 -5.48 -9.65
C TRP A 63 1.31 -6.73 -10.00
N GLU A 64 0.11 -6.55 -10.53
CA GLU A 64 -0.78 -7.63 -10.93
C GLU A 64 -0.28 -8.37 -12.18
N LEU A 65 -0.63 -9.65 -12.28
CA LEU A 65 -0.44 -10.38 -13.53
C LEU A 65 -1.40 -9.84 -14.60
N PRO A 66 -1.00 -9.89 -15.88
CA PRO A 66 -1.87 -9.42 -16.96
C PRO A 66 -3.22 -10.17 -16.94
N PRO A 67 -4.33 -9.45 -17.16
CA PRO A 67 -5.65 -10.05 -17.09
C PRO A 67 -5.81 -11.13 -18.16
N VAL A 68 -6.22 -12.33 -17.73
CA VAL A 68 -6.56 -13.44 -18.62
C VAL A 68 -8.06 -13.41 -18.89
N ARG A 69 -8.47 -13.67 -20.14
CA ARG A 69 -9.90 -13.67 -20.48
C ARG A 69 -10.61 -14.79 -19.73
N LEU A 70 -11.80 -14.53 -19.22
CA LEU A 70 -12.58 -15.55 -18.47
C LEU A 70 -12.82 -16.82 -19.29
N ARG A 71 -13.07 -16.67 -20.60
CA ARG A 71 -13.28 -17.81 -21.51
C ARG A 71 -12.07 -18.75 -21.67
N THR A 72 -10.86 -18.28 -21.34
CA THR A 72 -9.64 -19.09 -21.43
C THR A 72 -9.35 -19.86 -20.15
N ILE A 73 -10.13 -19.64 -19.09
CA ILE A 73 -10.04 -20.37 -17.82
C ILE A 73 -11.00 -21.57 -17.92
N ALA A 74 -10.47 -22.79 -17.75
CA ALA A 74 -11.31 -23.97 -17.73
C ALA A 74 -12.32 -23.89 -16.57
N PRO A 75 -13.61 -24.20 -16.78
CA PRO A 75 -14.58 -24.22 -15.70
C PRO A 75 -14.12 -25.25 -14.67
N THR A 76 -13.93 -24.81 -13.42
CA THR A 76 -13.67 -25.73 -12.32
C THR A 76 -14.97 -26.45 -12.00
N THR A 77 -15.30 -27.47 -12.77
CA THR A 77 -16.28 -28.48 -12.36
C THR A 77 -15.63 -29.29 -11.25
N ARG A 78 -15.75 -28.85 -10.00
CA ARG A 78 -15.60 -29.79 -8.88
C ARG A 78 -16.67 -30.84 -9.10
N ALA A 79 -16.25 -32.05 -9.47
CA ALA A 79 -17.09 -33.23 -9.51
C ALA A 79 -17.50 -33.59 -8.07
N CYS A 80 -18.28 -32.74 -7.41
CA CYS A 80 -19.04 -33.12 -6.24
C CYS A 80 -20.27 -33.84 -6.76
N CYS A 81 -20.09 -35.13 -7.04
CA CYS A 81 -21.06 -36.22 -6.97
C CYS A 81 -20.43 -37.43 -7.65
N SER A 82 -19.63 -38.19 -6.90
CA SER A 82 -19.41 -39.60 -7.22
C SER A 82 -20.68 -40.35 -6.83
N PRO A 83 -21.43 -40.99 -7.75
CA PRO A 83 -22.47 -41.91 -7.33
C PRO A 83 -21.79 -43.15 -6.75
N ALA A 84 -22.23 -43.53 -5.55
CA ALA A 84 -21.88 -44.79 -4.90
C ALA A 84 -22.55 -45.98 -5.60
#